data_AF-A0A6I9VH48-F1
#
_entry.id   AF-A0A6I9VH48-F1
#
_cell.length_a   1.000
_cell.length_b   1.000
_cell.length_c   1.000
_cell.angle_alpha   90.00
_cell.angle_beta   90.00
_cell.angle_gamma   90.00
#
_symmetry.space_group_name_H-M   'P 1'
#
loop_
_entity.id
_entity.type
_entity.pdbx_description
1 polymer ?
#
loop_
_entity_poly.entity_id
_entity_poly.type
_entity_poly.pdbx_seq_one_letter_code
_entity_poly.pdbx_strand_id
1 'polypeptide(L)'
;MPRLVWLGELTSRASAGNASNRPPHQIIYHQQYKFKKPQHFDDCRDYRRLLVQLEETERRFDEFWRTHRNRLQQCLELRRFEQDFRELQTIFDAHLKCVAEMTEIGESVERVDTLMADTKHYQELSRVDIERAGEVISAGQQLLGVRGVYPWEIVQPKCDELQRVCDIISERLVKRLEILSKNRELMERVEKANQWCANGVELLASQRIEKCSASPEIAEQSLQEIQAFIASAAEFKLSSPSEFKKIFLESTTPETKALVSQVLQRIDDVSLMCDKRIASLKKLAVKPQRPVQTVTPEPAVPLQPQGGAPHLLRR
;
A
#
# COMPACT_ATOMS: atom_id res chain seq x y z
N MET A 1 24.67 0.68 54.07
CA MET A 1 25.25 2.03 53.99
C MET A 1 25.98 2.20 52.66
N PRO A 2 25.61 3.18 51.83
CA PRO A 2 26.53 3.80 50.91
C PRO A 2 26.70 5.29 51.25
N ARG A 3 27.96 5.72 51.45
CA ARG A 3 28.36 7.12 51.61
C ARG A 3 28.26 7.83 50.25
N LEU A 4 27.43 8.87 50.16
CA LEU A 4 27.49 9.84 49.07
C LEU A 4 28.72 10.72 49.26
N VAL A 5 29.67 10.63 48.32
CA VAL A 5 30.85 11.49 48.22
C VAL A 5 30.43 12.80 47.55
N TRP A 6 30.60 13.93 48.24
CA TRP A 6 30.50 15.26 47.65
C TRP A 6 31.74 15.56 46.82
N LEU A 7 31.59 15.73 45.51
CA LEU A 7 32.58 16.32 44.62
C LEU A 7 32.37 17.83 44.60
N GLY A 8 33.26 18.57 45.27
CA GLY A 8 33.38 20.02 45.13
C GLY A 8 34.72 20.36 44.47
N GLU A 9 34.70 20.58 43.17
CA GLU A 9 35.79 21.22 42.44
C GLU A 9 35.87 22.70 42.84
N LEU A 10 37.03 23.13 43.33
CA LEU A 10 37.41 24.54 43.39
C LEU A 10 38.79 24.68 42.76
N THR A 11 38.78 25.08 41.49
CA THR A 11 39.96 25.48 40.73
C THR A 11 40.60 26.70 41.36
N SER A 12 41.86 26.54 41.74
CA SER A 12 42.77 27.60 42.19
C SER A 12 43.23 28.45 41.00
N ARG A 13 43.10 29.77 41.10
CA ARG A 13 43.96 30.70 40.35
C ARG A 13 44.10 32.02 41.10
N ALA A 14 45.32 32.24 41.56
CA ALA A 14 45.78 33.45 42.23
C ALA A 14 45.84 34.65 41.28
N SER A 15 45.60 35.84 41.81
CA SER A 15 46.40 37.01 41.46
C SER A 15 46.46 37.98 42.64
N ALA A 16 47.67 38.49 42.88
CA ALA A 16 48.08 39.26 44.03
C ALA A 16 47.65 40.74 43.95
N GLY A 17 47.45 41.37 45.11
CA GLY A 17 47.29 42.82 45.20
C GLY A 17 47.06 43.33 46.63
N ASN A 18 48.14 43.86 47.21
CA ASN A 18 48.22 44.77 48.37
C ASN A 18 47.88 44.27 49.78
N ALA A 19 48.94 44.03 50.53
CA ALA A 19 49.00 44.14 51.98
C ALA A 19 48.99 45.62 52.40
N SER A 20 48.18 45.99 53.40
CA SER A 20 48.65 46.76 54.57
C SER A 20 47.58 46.88 55.65
N ASN A 21 48.02 46.85 56.90
CA ASN A 21 47.32 47.14 58.16
C ASN A 21 46.28 46.14 58.69
N ARG A 22 46.75 45.22 59.55
CA ARG A 22 46.24 45.07 60.94
C ARG A 22 47.20 44.23 61.81
N PRO A 23 47.32 44.52 63.12
CA PRO A 23 48.30 43.91 64.03
C PRO A 23 47.98 42.44 64.32
N PRO A 24 48.95 41.64 64.80
CA PRO A 24 48.73 40.23 65.12
C PRO A 24 47.79 40.14 66.32
N HIS A 25 46.54 39.73 66.07
CA HIS A 25 45.64 39.39 67.16
C HIS A 25 46.15 38.12 67.84
N GLN A 26 46.70 38.31 69.02
CA GLN A 26 47.05 37.28 69.98
C GLN A 26 45.92 36.25 70.10
N ILE A 27 46.26 34.97 69.98
CA ILE A 27 45.36 33.89 70.37
C ILE A 27 45.27 33.95 71.89
N ILE A 28 44.22 34.58 72.39
CA ILE A 28 43.86 34.52 73.81
C ILE A 28 43.26 33.13 74.06
N TYR A 29 44.11 32.17 74.41
CA TYR A 29 43.66 30.99 75.13
C TYR A 29 43.32 31.44 76.56
N HIS A 30 42.06 31.79 76.83
CA HIS A 30 41.43 31.55 78.14
C HIS A 30 39.95 31.93 78.12
N GLN A 31 39.11 30.96 77.81
CA GLN A 31 37.90 30.75 78.59
C GLN A 31 37.93 29.28 79.02
N GLN A 32 38.38 29.05 80.25
CA GLN A 32 38.16 27.80 80.95
C GLN A 32 36.64 27.59 81.00
N TYR A 33 36.13 26.74 80.12
CA TYR A 33 34.82 26.13 80.32
C TYR A 33 34.90 25.35 81.62
N LYS A 34 34.38 25.93 82.70
CA LYS A 34 34.08 25.20 83.92
C LYS A 34 33.06 24.12 83.53
N PHE A 35 33.54 22.89 83.36
CA PHE A 35 32.67 21.72 83.37
C PHE A 35 31.89 21.76 84.69
N LYS A 36 30.62 22.16 84.63
CA LYS A 36 29.70 21.91 85.75
C LYS A 36 29.69 20.40 85.92
N LYS A 37 29.95 19.93 87.15
CA LYS A 37 29.84 18.52 87.50
C LYS A 37 28.45 18.04 87.09
N PRO A 38 28.32 16.95 86.32
CA PRO A 38 27.03 16.55 85.78
C PRO A 38 26.10 16.18 86.94
N GLN A 39 24.86 16.68 86.89
CA GLN A 39 23.77 16.04 87.61
C GLN A 39 23.50 14.74 86.84
N HIS A 40 24.27 13.70 87.23
CA HIS A 40 24.92 12.73 86.34
C HIS A 40 24.02 11.67 85.67
N PHE A 41 22.71 11.89 85.64
CA PHE A 41 21.75 10.96 85.03
C PHE A 41 20.77 11.63 84.05
N ASP A 42 20.36 12.88 84.30
CA ASP A 42 19.39 13.58 83.44
C ASP A 42 20.02 14.10 82.14
N ASP A 43 21.26 14.61 82.17
CA ASP A 43 21.96 15.07 80.94
C ASP A 43 22.13 13.93 79.92
N CYS A 44 22.57 12.76 80.36
CA CYS A 44 22.72 11.59 79.49
C CYS A 44 21.37 11.07 78.98
N ARG A 45 20.27 11.30 79.70
CA ARG A 45 18.92 10.96 79.25
C ARG A 45 18.43 11.94 78.18
N ASP A 46 18.74 13.23 78.33
CA ASP A 46 18.38 14.26 77.37
C ASP A 46 19.15 14.13 76.04
N TYR A 47 20.45 13.85 76.08
CA TYR A 47 21.21 13.54 74.86
C TYR A 47 20.67 12.30 74.13
N ARG A 48 20.32 11.24 74.87
CA ARG A 48 19.71 10.03 74.30
C ARG A 48 18.36 10.33 73.66
N ARG A 49 17.52 11.15 74.30
CA ARG A 49 16.24 11.59 73.72
C ARG A 49 16.44 12.39 72.43
N LEU A 50 17.40 13.31 72.41
CA LEU A 50 17.69 14.14 71.22
C LEU A 50 18.19 13.28 70.05
N LEU A 51 19.05 12.27 70.32
CA LEU A 51 19.51 11.32 69.31
C LEU A 51 18.34 10.54 68.69
N VAL A 52 17.42 10.02 69.52
CA VAL A 52 16.22 9.32 69.03
C VAL A 52 15.35 10.24 68.16
N GLN A 53 15.17 11.51 68.56
CA GLN A 53 14.42 12.49 67.77
C GLN A 53 15.11 12.81 66.43
N LEU A 54 16.44 12.89 66.42
CA LEU A 54 17.20 13.12 65.19
C LEU A 54 17.05 11.94 64.23
N GLU A 55 17.20 10.71 64.73
CA GLU A 55 16.98 9.49 63.94
C GLU A 55 15.53 9.40 63.40
N GLU A 56 14.54 9.74 64.22
CA GLU A 56 13.15 9.76 63.79
C GLU A 56 12.91 10.83 62.71
N THR A 57 13.53 12.00 62.86
CA THR A 57 13.44 13.09 61.88
C THR A 57 14.13 12.73 60.57
N GLU A 58 15.30 12.08 60.62
CA GLU A 58 16.00 11.55 59.45
C GLU A 58 15.12 10.54 58.69
N ARG A 59 14.53 9.56 59.40
CA ARG A 59 13.60 8.58 58.79
C ARG A 59 12.40 9.26 58.14
N ARG A 60 11.82 10.29 58.77
CA ARG A 60 10.71 11.07 58.21
C ARG A 60 11.11 11.83 56.94
N PHE A 61 12.32 12.38 56.88
CA PHE A 61 12.83 13.02 55.67
C PHE A 61 13.04 12.03 54.53
N ASP A 62 13.58 10.85 54.81
CA ASP A 62 13.74 9.79 53.80
C ASP A 62 12.39 9.34 53.21
N GLU A 63 11.39 9.14 54.07
CA GLU A 63 10.04 8.77 53.64
C GLU A 63 9.39 9.89 52.81
N PHE A 64 9.54 11.14 53.25
CA PHE A 64 9.06 12.31 52.52
C PHE A 64 9.67 12.39 51.12
N TRP A 65 11.01 12.29 51.02
CA TRP A 65 11.69 12.36 49.72
C TRP A 65 11.39 11.17 48.82
N ARG A 66 11.30 9.96 49.37
CA ARG A 66 10.88 8.77 48.62
C ARG A 66 9.48 8.96 48.04
N THR A 67 8.54 9.44 48.84
CA THR A 67 7.16 9.68 48.41
C THR A 67 7.10 10.76 47.34
N HIS A 68 7.81 11.88 47.54
CA HIS A 68 7.83 12.98 46.58
C HIS A 68 8.46 12.57 45.24
N ARG A 69 9.61 11.88 45.29
CA ARG A 69 10.26 11.31 44.10
C ARG A 69 9.33 10.37 43.35
N ASN A 70 8.63 9.48 44.05
CA ASN A 70 7.69 8.55 43.43
C ASN A 70 6.55 9.29 42.71
N ARG A 71 5.99 10.33 43.32
CA ARG A 71 4.95 11.16 42.67
C ARG A 71 5.47 11.85 41.42
N LEU A 72 6.67 12.43 41.46
CA LEU A 72 7.29 13.06 40.30
C LEU A 72 7.54 12.05 39.17
N GLN A 73 8.01 10.84 39.50
CA GLN A 73 8.18 9.78 38.52
C GLN A 73 6.84 9.41 37.88
N GLN A 74 5.79 9.27 38.68
CA GLN A 74 4.45 8.95 38.16
C GLN A 74 3.94 10.04 37.20
N CYS A 75 4.08 11.31 37.59
CA CYS A 75 3.74 12.44 36.71
C CYS A 75 4.55 12.39 35.40
N LEU A 76 5.84 12.07 35.46
CA LEU A 76 6.71 12.00 34.29
C LEU A 76 6.27 10.90 33.32
N GLU A 77 5.94 9.70 33.82
CA GLU A 77 5.47 8.60 32.96
C GLU A 77 4.15 8.93 32.28
N LEU A 78 3.20 9.54 32.99
CA LEU A 78 1.94 10.00 32.37
C LEU A 78 2.21 11.04 31.28
N ARG A 79 3.12 11.99 31.53
CA ARG A 79 3.47 13.03 30.54
C ARG A 79 4.12 12.47 29.29
N ARG A 80 4.96 11.44 29.42
CA ARG A 80 5.56 10.73 28.27
C ARG A 80 4.49 10.05 27.44
N PHE A 81 3.62 9.27 28.08
CA PHE A 81 2.48 8.65 27.41
C PHE A 81 1.60 9.68 26.66
N GLU A 82 1.25 10.80 27.30
CA GLU A 82 0.46 11.86 26.66
C GLU A 82 1.18 12.57 25.51
N GLN A 83 2.51 12.61 25.54
CA GLN A 83 3.32 13.14 24.45
C GLN A 83 3.33 12.17 23.27
N ASP A 84 3.61 10.89 23.51
CA ASP A 84 3.64 9.87 22.47
C ASP A 84 2.27 9.72 21.79
N PHE A 85 1.19 9.77 22.58
CA PHE A 85 -0.17 9.79 22.04
C PHE A 85 -0.41 10.96 21.08
N ARG A 86 -0.02 12.19 21.44
CA ARG A 86 -0.23 13.38 20.59
C ARG A 86 0.59 13.33 19.30
N GLU A 87 1.79 12.79 19.38
CA GLU A 87 2.63 12.59 18.20
C GLU A 87 1.99 11.58 17.24
N LEU A 88 1.57 10.43 17.76
CA LEU A 88 0.88 9.40 16.98
C LEU A 88 -0.44 9.89 16.39
N GLN A 89 -1.22 10.71 17.11
CA GLN A 89 -2.43 11.32 16.54
C GLN A 89 -2.12 12.13 15.28
N THR A 90 -1.07 12.96 15.31
CA THR A 90 -0.67 13.77 14.14
C THR A 90 -0.25 12.89 12.97
N ILE A 91 0.49 11.82 13.25
CA ILE A 91 0.94 10.84 12.24
C ILE A 91 -0.28 10.10 11.63
N PHE A 92 -1.20 9.64 12.48
CA PHE A 92 -2.38 8.93 12.03
C PHE A 92 -3.39 9.80 11.28
N ASP A 93 -3.51 11.09 11.60
CA ASP A 93 -4.30 12.02 10.79
C ASP A 93 -3.75 12.09 9.35
N ALA A 94 -2.42 12.10 9.19
CA ALA A 94 -1.78 12.06 7.88
C ALA A 94 -2.02 10.74 7.16
N HIS A 95 -1.93 9.59 7.85
CA HIS A 95 -2.26 8.29 7.27
C HIS A 95 -3.72 8.18 6.84
N LEU A 96 -4.66 8.59 7.69
CA LEU A 96 -6.09 8.57 7.39
C LEU A 96 -6.41 9.43 6.15
N LYS A 97 -5.78 10.60 6.02
CA LYS A 97 -5.88 11.45 4.84
C LYS A 97 -5.32 10.75 3.61
N CYS A 98 -4.09 10.24 3.68
CA CYS A 98 -3.45 9.58 2.55
C CYS A 98 -4.26 8.37 2.05
N VAL A 99 -4.70 7.50 2.96
CA VAL A 99 -5.53 6.33 2.61
C VAL A 99 -6.90 6.75 2.05
N ALA A 100 -7.47 7.88 2.49
CA ALA A 100 -8.70 8.41 1.90
C ALA A 100 -8.51 8.95 0.47
N GLU A 101 -7.33 9.48 0.16
CA GLU A 101 -6.96 9.99 -1.18
C GLU A 101 -6.60 8.86 -2.17
N MET A 102 -6.37 7.65 -1.68
CA MET A 102 -6.16 6.46 -2.50
C MET A 102 -7.47 5.95 -3.14
N THR A 103 -8.02 6.72 -4.08
CA THR A 103 -9.30 6.42 -4.75
C THR A 103 -9.15 5.78 -6.13
N GLU A 104 -7.98 5.94 -6.77
CA GLU A 104 -7.74 5.40 -8.10
C GLU A 104 -7.67 3.86 -8.09
N ILE A 105 -8.27 3.24 -9.11
CA ILE A 105 -8.30 1.78 -9.29
C ILE A 105 -7.55 1.27 -10.52
N GLY A 106 -7.28 2.10 -11.54
CA GLY A 106 -6.54 1.75 -12.77
C GLY A 106 -7.39 1.19 -13.93
N GLU A 107 -6.93 1.45 -15.17
CA GLU A 107 -7.60 1.06 -16.44
C GLU A 107 -6.76 0.11 -17.32
N SER A 108 -5.62 -0.36 -16.82
CA SER A 108 -4.76 -1.37 -17.48
C SER A 108 -4.14 -2.28 -16.43
N VAL A 109 -3.74 -3.49 -16.80
CA VAL A 109 -3.11 -4.44 -15.84
C VAL A 109 -1.87 -3.82 -15.20
N GLU A 110 -1.01 -3.18 -16.01
CA GLU A 110 0.21 -2.51 -15.55
C GLU A 110 -0.07 -1.39 -14.52
N ARG A 111 -1.13 -0.59 -14.76
CA ARG A 111 -1.51 0.49 -13.84
C ARG A 111 -2.01 -0.06 -12.52
N VAL A 112 -2.84 -1.10 -12.56
CA VAL A 112 -3.36 -1.77 -11.35
C VAL A 112 -2.20 -2.40 -10.57
N ASP A 113 -1.25 -3.04 -11.24
CA ASP A 113 -0.06 -3.64 -10.61
C ASP A 113 0.79 -2.59 -9.90
N THR A 114 0.97 -1.42 -10.51
CA THR A 114 1.64 -0.27 -9.87
C THR A 114 0.88 0.19 -8.63
N LEU A 115 -0.44 0.39 -8.71
CA LEU A 115 -1.27 0.78 -7.56
C LEU A 115 -1.20 -0.24 -6.42
N MET A 116 -1.15 -1.54 -6.73
CA MET A 116 -1.01 -2.59 -5.73
C MET A 116 0.36 -2.55 -5.06
N ALA A 117 1.43 -2.34 -5.83
CA ALA A 117 2.78 -2.19 -5.30
C ALA A 117 2.88 -0.97 -4.38
N ASP A 118 2.36 0.18 -4.81
CA ASP A 118 2.32 1.42 -4.02
C ASP A 118 1.54 1.21 -2.71
N THR A 119 0.39 0.55 -2.78
CA THR A 119 -0.45 0.27 -1.60
C THR A 119 0.26 -0.68 -0.63
N LYS A 120 0.94 -1.72 -1.11
CA LYS A 120 1.75 -2.63 -0.27
C LYS A 120 2.94 -1.92 0.36
N HIS A 121 3.62 -1.07 -0.40
CA HIS A 121 4.72 -0.27 0.13
C HIS A 121 4.24 0.68 1.24
N TYR A 122 3.09 1.33 1.02
CA TYR A 122 2.49 2.19 2.03
C TYR A 122 2.02 1.42 3.26
N GLN A 123 1.49 0.20 3.08
CA GLN A 123 1.13 -0.68 4.20
C GLN A 123 2.35 -0.95 5.08
N GLU A 124 3.50 -1.25 4.49
CA GLU A 124 4.75 -1.45 5.23
C GLU A 124 5.23 -0.18 5.94
N LEU A 125 5.13 0.99 5.29
CA LEU A 125 5.43 2.28 5.93
C LEU A 125 4.54 2.53 7.16
N SER A 126 3.22 2.38 7.01
CA SER A 126 2.26 2.60 8.11
C SER A 126 2.37 1.56 9.23
N ARG A 127 2.92 0.36 8.95
CA ARG A 127 3.10 -0.70 9.94
C ARG A 127 3.99 -0.27 11.09
N VAL A 128 5.05 0.49 10.79
CA VAL A 128 5.99 1.00 11.82
C VAL A 128 5.26 1.85 12.85
N ASP A 129 4.39 2.76 12.41
CA ASP A 129 3.63 3.63 13.31
C ASP A 129 2.49 2.89 14.03
N ILE A 130 1.89 1.87 13.40
CA ILE A 130 0.92 0.98 14.05
C ILE A 130 1.57 0.16 15.16
N GLU A 131 2.76 -0.39 14.93
CA GLU A 131 3.53 -1.13 15.94
C GLU A 131 3.91 -0.22 17.11
N ARG A 132 4.38 1.00 16.82
CA ARG A 132 4.64 2.03 17.82
C ARG A 132 3.39 2.38 18.64
N ALA A 133 2.22 2.48 18.01
CA ALA A 133 0.97 2.68 18.75
C ALA A 133 0.65 1.51 19.69
N GLY A 134 0.94 0.28 19.30
CA GLY A 134 0.85 -0.88 20.18
C GLY A 134 1.72 -0.76 21.44
N GLU A 135 2.94 -0.24 21.30
CA GLU A 135 3.83 0.03 22.44
C GLU A 135 3.26 1.11 23.37
N VAL A 136 2.73 2.20 22.81
CA VAL A 136 2.11 3.29 23.59
C VAL A 136 0.84 2.84 24.29
N ILE A 137 0.02 2.00 23.65
CA ILE A 137 -1.14 1.36 24.26
C ILE A 137 -0.70 0.49 25.44
N SER A 138 0.31 -0.35 25.25
CA SER A 138 0.88 -1.19 26.32
C SER A 138 1.38 -0.35 27.50
N ALA A 139 2.10 0.74 27.23
CA ALA A 139 2.53 1.69 28.27
C ALA A 139 1.34 2.30 29.03
N GLY A 140 0.29 2.72 28.32
CA GLY A 140 -0.95 3.21 28.92
C GLY A 140 -1.62 2.18 29.83
N GLN A 141 -1.68 0.91 29.40
CA GLN A 141 -2.22 -0.18 30.21
C GLN A 141 -1.37 -0.46 31.47
N GLN A 142 -0.04 -0.34 31.38
CA GLN A 142 0.84 -0.44 32.54
C GLN A 142 0.58 0.69 33.55
N LEU A 143 0.33 1.92 33.08
CA LEU A 143 -0.08 3.02 33.96
C LEU A 143 -1.38 2.67 34.70
N LEU A 144 -2.41 2.23 33.98
CA LEU A 144 -3.70 1.83 34.58
C LEU A 144 -3.58 0.69 35.61
N GLY A 145 -2.59 -0.18 35.46
CA GLY A 145 -2.28 -1.24 36.43
C GLY A 145 -1.83 -0.72 37.81
N VAL A 146 -1.35 0.53 37.90
CA VAL A 146 -0.94 1.14 39.16
C VAL A 146 -2.16 1.72 39.89
N ARG A 147 -2.70 0.94 40.83
CA ARG A 147 -3.94 1.28 41.57
C ARG A 147 -3.89 2.67 42.20
N GLY A 148 -4.91 3.48 41.90
CA GLY A 148 -5.16 4.76 42.55
C GLY A 148 -4.19 5.89 42.17
N VAL A 149 -3.31 5.68 41.20
CA VAL A 149 -2.33 6.70 40.77
C VAL A 149 -2.83 7.46 39.54
N TYR A 150 -3.32 6.77 38.52
CA TYR A 150 -3.74 7.38 37.26
C TYR A 150 -5.25 7.25 37.04
N PRO A 151 -5.95 8.32 36.64
CA PRO A 151 -7.37 8.25 36.34
C PRO A 151 -7.64 7.45 35.06
N TRP A 152 -8.48 6.43 35.16
CA TRP A 152 -8.88 5.61 34.01
C TRP A 152 -9.47 6.43 32.86
N GLU A 153 -10.31 7.42 33.19
CA GLU A 153 -10.96 8.31 32.21
C GLU A 153 -9.99 9.18 31.40
N ILE A 154 -8.72 9.30 31.83
CA ILE A 154 -7.71 10.07 31.11
C ILE A 154 -6.89 9.17 30.17
N VAL A 155 -6.55 7.96 30.61
CA VAL A 155 -5.60 7.09 29.90
C VAL A 155 -6.33 6.12 28.97
N GLN A 156 -7.39 5.46 29.44
CA GLN A 156 -8.05 4.42 28.64
C GLN A 156 -8.62 4.94 27.31
N PRO A 157 -9.33 6.09 27.25
CA PRO A 157 -9.87 6.58 25.98
C PRO A 157 -8.80 6.87 24.93
N LYS A 158 -7.58 7.23 25.36
CA LYS A 158 -6.44 7.43 24.45
C LYS A 158 -5.93 6.10 23.87
N CYS A 159 -5.87 5.05 24.70
CA CYS A 159 -5.53 3.71 24.23
C CYS A 159 -6.57 3.19 23.23
N ASP A 160 -7.85 3.33 23.56
CA ASP A 160 -8.95 2.88 22.70
C ASP A 160 -8.94 3.62 21.36
N GLU A 161 -8.68 4.93 21.38
CA GLU A 161 -8.61 5.73 20.17
C GLU A 161 -7.44 5.33 19.26
N LEU A 162 -6.24 5.12 19.82
CA LEU A 162 -5.10 4.62 19.04
C LEU A 162 -5.43 3.27 18.40
N GLN A 163 -5.98 2.34 19.17
CA GLN A 163 -6.37 1.01 18.65
C GLN A 163 -7.37 1.14 17.50
N ARG A 164 -8.43 1.92 17.70
CA ARG A 164 -9.48 2.16 16.69
C ARG A 164 -8.90 2.70 15.39
N VAL A 165 -7.97 3.66 15.48
CA VAL A 165 -7.39 4.28 14.29
C VAL A 165 -6.43 3.31 13.57
N CYS A 166 -5.64 2.53 14.30
CA CYS A 166 -4.83 1.44 13.72
C CYS A 166 -5.68 0.44 12.94
N ASP A 167 -6.81 0.02 13.52
CA ASP A 167 -7.74 -0.93 12.91
C ASP A 167 -8.32 -0.35 11.60
N ILE A 168 -8.75 0.92 11.63
CA ILE A 168 -9.30 1.60 10.44
C ILE A 168 -8.27 1.70 9.32
N ILE A 169 -7.02 2.08 9.62
CA ILE A 169 -5.97 2.21 8.60
C ILE A 169 -5.70 0.83 7.97
N SER A 170 -5.55 -0.19 8.81
CA SER A 170 -5.29 -1.56 8.37
C SER A 170 -6.44 -2.13 7.53
N GLU A 171 -7.68 -2.00 8.00
CA GLU A 171 -8.87 -2.45 7.27
C GLU A 171 -9.00 -1.76 5.90
N ARG A 172 -8.78 -0.43 5.84
CA ARG A 172 -8.86 0.31 4.58
C ARG A 172 -7.79 -0.12 3.58
N LEU A 173 -6.56 -0.36 4.03
CA LEU A 173 -5.47 -0.81 3.15
C LEU A 173 -5.72 -2.23 2.63
N VAL A 174 -6.18 -3.15 3.49
CA VAL A 174 -6.56 -4.51 3.08
C VAL A 174 -7.69 -4.46 2.06
N LYS A 175 -8.76 -3.71 2.36
CA LYS A 175 -9.90 -3.54 1.45
C LYS A 175 -9.49 -2.92 0.12
N ARG A 176 -8.56 -1.97 0.12
CA ARG A 176 -8.01 -1.39 -1.11
C ARG A 176 -7.31 -2.45 -1.96
N LEU A 177 -6.45 -3.29 -1.36
CA LEU A 177 -5.78 -4.37 -2.07
C LEU A 177 -6.76 -5.39 -2.65
N GLU A 178 -7.84 -5.73 -1.93
CA GLU A 178 -8.90 -6.60 -2.44
C GLU A 178 -9.62 -6.00 -3.66
N ILE A 179 -9.95 -4.72 -3.61
CA ILE A 179 -10.57 -4.00 -4.73
C ILE A 179 -9.65 -3.99 -5.94
N LEU A 180 -8.37 -3.65 -5.75
CA LEU A 180 -7.38 -3.64 -6.83
C LEU A 180 -7.17 -5.03 -7.42
N SER A 181 -7.12 -6.09 -6.61
CA SER A 181 -7.00 -7.47 -7.10
C SER A 181 -8.17 -7.85 -8.00
N LYS A 182 -9.41 -7.52 -7.61
CA LYS A 182 -10.60 -7.78 -8.43
C LYS A 182 -10.56 -6.97 -9.74
N ASN A 183 -10.13 -5.71 -9.67
CA ASN A 183 -10.01 -4.88 -10.87
C ASN A 183 -8.91 -5.41 -11.81
N ARG A 184 -7.79 -5.89 -11.28
CA ARG A 184 -6.71 -6.49 -12.07
C ARG A 184 -7.21 -7.66 -12.91
N GLU A 185 -7.97 -8.57 -12.31
CA GLU A 185 -8.56 -9.69 -13.05
C GLU A 185 -9.56 -9.22 -14.12
N LEU A 186 -10.28 -8.13 -13.89
CA LEU A 186 -11.16 -7.52 -14.90
C LEU A 186 -10.33 -6.97 -16.07
N MET A 187 -9.25 -6.25 -15.78
CA MET A 187 -8.36 -5.69 -16.82
C MET A 187 -7.70 -6.80 -17.65
N GLU A 188 -7.28 -7.91 -17.04
CA GLU A 188 -6.75 -9.07 -17.79
C GLU A 188 -7.78 -9.68 -18.75
N ARG A 189 -9.05 -9.76 -18.33
CA ARG A 189 -10.13 -10.24 -19.21
C ARG A 189 -10.40 -9.25 -20.35
N VAL A 190 -10.34 -7.95 -20.07
CA VAL A 190 -10.47 -6.89 -21.08
C VAL A 190 -9.35 -6.96 -22.12
N GLU A 191 -8.09 -7.09 -21.70
CA GLU A 191 -6.94 -7.21 -22.60
C GLU A 191 -7.05 -8.46 -23.50
N LYS A 192 -7.42 -9.62 -22.93
CA LYS A 192 -7.65 -10.85 -23.71
C LYS A 192 -8.78 -10.69 -24.72
N ALA A 193 -9.88 -10.06 -24.34
CA ALA A 193 -10.99 -9.79 -25.25
C ALA A 193 -10.60 -8.84 -26.39
N ASN A 194 -9.85 -7.78 -26.09
CA ASN A 194 -9.33 -6.88 -27.12
C ASN A 194 -8.38 -7.61 -28.08
N GLN A 195 -7.51 -8.47 -27.57
CA GLN A 195 -6.62 -9.29 -28.41
C GLN A 195 -7.41 -10.25 -29.30
N TRP A 196 -8.45 -10.90 -28.77
CA TRP A 196 -9.33 -11.76 -29.57
C TRP A 196 -10.02 -10.96 -30.68
N CYS A 197 -10.56 -9.78 -30.38
CA CYS A 197 -11.17 -8.90 -31.38
C CYS A 197 -10.18 -8.52 -32.49
N ALA A 198 -8.94 -8.16 -32.12
CA ALA A 198 -7.89 -7.83 -33.09
C ALA A 198 -7.57 -9.01 -34.01
N ASN A 199 -7.37 -10.20 -33.43
CA ASN A 199 -7.11 -11.44 -34.16
C ASN A 199 -8.27 -11.80 -35.11
N GLY A 200 -9.52 -11.57 -34.69
CA GLY A 200 -10.70 -11.84 -35.51
C GLY A 200 -10.79 -10.92 -36.74
N VAL A 201 -10.50 -9.63 -36.56
CA VAL A 201 -10.42 -8.68 -37.68
C VAL A 201 -9.30 -9.08 -38.64
N GLU A 202 -8.12 -9.44 -38.13
CA GLU A 202 -6.98 -9.89 -38.94
C GLU A 202 -7.29 -11.19 -39.70
N LEU A 203 -7.91 -12.17 -39.06
CA LEU A 203 -8.36 -13.41 -39.69
C LEU A 203 -9.34 -13.13 -40.84
N LEU A 204 -10.34 -12.28 -40.60
CA LEU A 204 -11.34 -11.95 -41.63
C LEU A 204 -10.76 -11.14 -42.79
N ALA A 205 -9.74 -10.31 -42.53
CA ALA A 205 -9.03 -9.54 -43.54
C ALA A 205 -8.07 -10.40 -44.37
N SER A 206 -7.39 -11.37 -43.74
CA SER A 206 -6.47 -12.29 -44.42
C SER A 206 -7.18 -13.30 -45.33
N GLN A 207 -8.38 -13.74 -44.94
CA GLN A 207 -9.24 -14.55 -45.80
C GLN A 207 -9.86 -13.69 -46.92
N ARG A 208 -9.17 -13.55 -48.05
CA ARG A 208 -9.74 -12.90 -49.24
C ARG A 208 -10.79 -13.80 -49.88
N ILE A 209 -12.02 -13.31 -50.02
CA ILE A 209 -13.16 -14.04 -50.59
C ILE A 209 -12.85 -14.58 -51.99
N GLU A 210 -12.08 -13.84 -52.79
CA GLU A 210 -11.63 -14.26 -54.13
C GLU A 210 -10.86 -15.59 -54.09
N LYS A 211 -9.97 -15.78 -53.12
CA LYS A 211 -9.18 -17.00 -52.97
C LYS A 211 -10.04 -18.18 -52.48
N CYS A 212 -10.99 -17.92 -51.58
CA CYS A 212 -11.92 -18.94 -51.10
C CYS A 212 -12.89 -19.42 -52.19
N SER A 213 -13.10 -18.64 -53.25
CA SER A 213 -13.93 -19.05 -54.39
C SER A 213 -13.21 -19.96 -55.41
N ALA A 214 -11.89 -20.17 -55.24
CA ALA A 214 -11.09 -20.97 -56.17
C ALA A 214 -11.39 -22.48 -56.09
N SER A 215 -11.71 -22.99 -54.89
CA SER A 215 -12.13 -24.39 -54.71
C SER A 215 -13.03 -24.56 -53.47
N PRO A 216 -13.93 -25.56 -53.46
CA PRO A 216 -14.78 -25.84 -52.30
C PRO A 216 -13.98 -26.27 -51.07
N GLU A 217 -12.83 -26.94 -51.24
CA GLU A 217 -11.95 -27.34 -50.13
C GLU A 217 -11.34 -26.13 -49.42
N ILE A 218 -10.93 -25.09 -50.15
CA ILE A 218 -10.39 -23.85 -49.57
C ILE A 218 -11.49 -23.11 -48.80
N ALA A 219 -12.73 -23.11 -49.32
CA ALA A 219 -13.86 -22.52 -48.62
C ALA A 219 -14.18 -23.26 -47.30
N GLU A 220 -14.10 -24.59 -47.30
CA GLU A 220 -14.30 -25.41 -46.09
C GLU A 220 -13.19 -25.19 -45.06
N GLN A 221 -11.93 -25.12 -45.49
CA GLN A 221 -10.81 -24.83 -44.60
C GLN A 221 -10.94 -23.45 -43.94
N SER A 222 -11.25 -22.41 -44.72
CA SER A 222 -11.50 -21.05 -44.18
C SER A 222 -12.68 -21.03 -43.21
N LEU A 223 -13.69 -21.85 -43.45
CA LEU A 223 -14.86 -21.99 -42.57
C LEU A 223 -14.47 -22.65 -41.24
N GLN A 224 -13.68 -23.73 -41.26
CA GLN A 224 -13.18 -24.38 -40.05
C GLN A 224 -12.30 -23.45 -39.22
N GLU A 225 -11.43 -22.65 -39.86
CA GLU A 225 -10.60 -21.65 -39.17
C GLU A 225 -11.45 -20.62 -38.42
N ILE A 226 -12.50 -20.07 -39.04
CA ILE A 226 -13.39 -19.11 -38.35
C ILE A 226 -14.15 -19.81 -37.23
N GLN A 227 -14.63 -21.04 -37.42
CA GLN A 227 -15.34 -21.78 -36.38
C GLN A 227 -14.44 -22.07 -35.17
N ALA A 228 -13.18 -22.46 -35.41
CA ALA A 228 -12.18 -22.64 -34.36
C ALA A 228 -11.88 -21.31 -33.63
N PHE A 229 -11.79 -20.20 -34.37
CA PHE A 229 -11.60 -18.87 -33.78
C PHE A 229 -12.80 -18.42 -32.91
N ILE A 230 -14.04 -18.67 -33.33
CA ILE A 230 -15.21 -18.38 -32.50
C ILE A 230 -15.18 -19.26 -31.24
N ALA A 231 -14.80 -20.54 -31.36
CA ALA A 231 -14.72 -21.44 -30.22
C ALA A 231 -13.68 -21.00 -29.18
N SER A 232 -12.58 -20.36 -29.60
CA SER A 232 -11.57 -19.83 -28.68
C SER A 232 -12.06 -18.66 -27.82
N ALA A 233 -13.20 -18.05 -28.15
CA ALA A 233 -13.84 -17.03 -27.31
C ALA A 233 -14.14 -17.52 -25.87
N ALA A 234 -14.29 -18.84 -25.69
CA ALA A 234 -14.50 -19.46 -24.38
C ALA A 234 -13.28 -19.33 -23.44
N GLU A 235 -12.07 -19.20 -23.97
CA GLU A 235 -10.81 -19.25 -23.20
C GLU A 235 -10.62 -18.06 -22.24
N PHE A 236 -11.23 -16.91 -22.55
CA PHE A 236 -11.22 -15.72 -21.70
C PHE A 236 -12.56 -15.50 -20.99
N LYS A 237 -13.34 -16.58 -20.82
CA LYS A 237 -14.58 -16.66 -20.04
C LYS A 237 -15.69 -15.71 -20.53
N LEU A 238 -15.80 -15.52 -21.84
CA LEU A 238 -16.95 -14.84 -22.45
C LEU A 238 -18.14 -15.75 -22.73
N SER A 239 -18.03 -17.03 -22.39
CA SER A 239 -19.01 -18.09 -22.70
C SER A 239 -20.43 -17.78 -22.21
N SER A 240 -20.60 -16.84 -21.27
CA SER A 240 -21.87 -16.14 -21.09
C SER A 240 -21.67 -14.63 -20.98
N PRO A 241 -22.26 -13.82 -21.88
CA PRO A 241 -22.34 -12.37 -21.73
C PRO A 241 -22.96 -11.95 -20.39
N SER A 242 -23.76 -12.81 -19.75
CA SER A 242 -24.35 -12.62 -18.43
C SER A 242 -23.34 -12.62 -17.28
N GLU A 243 -22.32 -13.48 -17.31
CA GLU A 243 -21.31 -13.56 -16.25
C GLU A 243 -20.33 -12.38 -16.34
N PHE A 244 -19.95 -12.00 -17.56
CA PHE A 244 -19.17 -10.78 -17.80
C PHE A 244 -19.98 -9.51 -17.44
N LYS A 245 -21.29 -9.48 -17.74
CA LYS A 245 -22.21 -8.40 -17.28
C LYS A 245 -22.40 -8.35 -15.76
N LYS A 246 -22.27 -9.48 -15.05
CA LYS A 246 -22.33 -9.52 -13.59
C LYS A 246 -21.08 -8.89 -12.97
N ILE A 247 -19.90 -9.25 -13.49
CA ILE A 247 -18.62 -8.60 -13.12
C ILE A 247 -18.67 -7.09 -13.42
N PHE A 248 -19.34 -6.70 -14.51
CA PHE A 248 -19.61 -5.31 -14.86
C PHE A 248 -20.53 -4.56 -13.87
N LEU A 249 -21.59 -5.20 -13.36
CA LEU A 249 -22.47 -4.59 -12.34
C LEU A 249 -21.72 -4.31 -11.03
N GLU A 250 -20.73 -5.14 -10.73
CA GLU A 250 -19.89 -5.03 -9.54
C GLU A 250 -18.74 -4.01 -9.72
N SER A 251 -18.43 -3.57 -10.95
CA SER A 251 -17.40 -2.58 -11.21
C SER A 251 -17.79 -1.16 -10.74
N THR A 252 -16.86 -0.48 -10.07
CA THR A 252 -17.18 0.67 -9.21
C THR A 252 -17.18 2.01 -9.95
N THR A 253 -16.34 2.21 -10.97
CA THR A 253 -16.13 3.54 -11.59
C THR A 253 -16.82 3.69 -12.96
N PRO A 254 -17.26 4.91 -13.33
CA PRO A 254 -17.81 5.20 -14.65
C PRO A 254 -16.85 4.87 -15.81
N GLU A 255 -15.57 5.11 -15.63
CA GLU A 255 -14.53 4.92 -16.65
C GLU A 255 -14.34 3.44 -16.95
N THR A 256 -14.23 2.59 -15.92
CA THR A 256 -14.16 1.13 -16.08
C THR A 256 -15.42 0.60 -16.75
N LYS A 257 -16.61 1.12 -16.42
CA LYS A 257 -17.86 0.75 -17.10
C LYS A 257 -17.85 1.10 -18.59
N ALA A 258 -17.35 2.29 -18.95
CA ALA A 258 -17.25 2.71 -20.34
C ALA A 258 -16.28 1.82 -21.13
N LEU A 259 -15.10 1.53 -20.57
CA LEU A 259 -14.10 0.64 -21.17
C LEU A 259 -14.68 -0.75 -21.44
N VAL A 260 -15.30 -1.37 -20.42
CA VAL A 260 -15.89 -2.70 -20.53
C VAL A 260 -17.03 -2.73 -21.56
N SER A 261 -17.87 -1.69 -21.60
CA SER A 261 -18.95 -1.58 -22.60
C SER A 261 -18.41 -1.51 -24.03
N GLN A 262 -17.32 -0.76 -24.25
CA GLN A 262 -16.69 -0.66 -25.56
C GLN A 262 -16.13 -2.01 -26.02
N VAL A 263 -15.52 -2.78 -25.11
CA VAL A 263 -14.96 -4.11 -25.41
C VAL A 263 -16.07 -5.09 -25.78
N LEU A 264 -17.19 -5.08 -25.05
CA LEU A 264 -18.37 -5.88 -25.37
C LEU A 264 -18.92 -5.58 -26.76
N GLN A 265 -19.07 -4.30 -27.10
CA GLN A 265 -19.52 -3.92 -28.44
C GLN A 265 -18.57 -4.45 -29.53
N ARG A 266 -17.25 -4.38 -29.31
CA ARG A 266 -16.27 -4.93 -30.26
C ARG A 266 -16.41 -6.45 -30.41
N ILE A 267 -16.65 -7.17 -29.32
CA ILE A 267 -16.88 -8.62 -29.37
C ILE A 267 -18.12 -8.94 -30.22
N ASP A 268 -19.22 -8.22 -30.00
CA ASP A 268 -20.47 -8.40 -30.76
C ASP A 268 -20.26 -8.11 -32.25
N ASP A 269 -19.54 -7.03 -32.58
CA ASP A 269 -19.24 -6.64 -33.95
C ASP A 269 -18.38 -7.70 -34.66
N VAL A 270 -17.31 -8.19 -34.02
CA VAL A 270 -16.44 -9.25 -34.59
C VAL A 270 -17.20 -10.56 -34.76
N SER A 271 -18.00 -10.94 -33.78
CA SER A 271 -18.84 -12.15 -33.85
C SER A 271 -19.81 -12.07 -35.03
N LEU A 272 -20.48 -10.93 -35.21
CA LEU A 272 -21.38 -10.70 -36.34
C LEU A 272 -20.66 -10.75 -37.70
N MET A 273 -19.44 -10.21 -37.78
CA MET A 273 -18.62 -10.29 -38.99
C MET A 273 -18.23 -11.74 -39.31
N CYS A 274 -17.85 -12.53 -38.29
CA CYS A 274 -17.57 -13.95 -38.44
C CYS A 274 -18.81 -14.73 -38.91
N ASP A 275 -19.99 -14.49 -38.33
CA ASP A 275 -21.25 -15.15 -38.73
C ASP A 275 -21.60 -14.87 -40.19
N LYS A 276 -21.49 -13.61 -40.63
CA LYS A 276 -21.71 -13.21 -42.03
C LYS A 276 -20.73 -13.92 -42.96
N ARG A 277 -19.47 -14.07 -42.54
CA ARG A 277 -18.44 -14.76 -43.33
C ARG A 277 -18.71 -16.25 -43.41
N ILE A 278 -19.07 -16.91 -42.31
CA ILE A 278 -19.48 -18.32 -42.27
C ILE A 278 -20.66 -18.55 -43.22
N ALA A 279 -21.70 -17.72 -43.16
CA ALA A 279 -22.87 -17.84 -44.04
C ALA A 279 -22.50 -17.72 -45.52
N SER A 280 -21.48 -16.92 -45.85
CA SER A 280 -20.98 -16.76 -47.22
C SER A 280 -20.12 -17.95 -47.67
N LEU A 281 -19.23 -18.45 -46.82
CA LEU A 281 -18.36 -19.59 -47.11
C LEU A 281 -19.18 -20.88 -47.27
N LYS A 282 -20.21 -21.11 -46.44
CA LYS A 282 -21.13 -22.25 -46.59
C LYS A 282 -21.77 -22.30 -47.99
N LYS A 283 -22.10 -21.14 -48.58
CA LYS A 283 -22.65 -21.06 -49.94
C LYS A 283 -21.62 -21.37 -51.03
N LEU A 284 -20.33 -21.09 -50.77
CA LEU A 284 -19.25 -21.37 -51.72
C LEU A 284 -18.81 -22.83 -51.67
N ALA A 285 -18.76 -23.44 -50.48
CA ALA A 285 -18.38 -24.85 -50.30
C ALA A 285 -19.35 -25.84 -50.98
N VAL A 286 -20.63 -25.48 -51.09
CA VAL A 286 -21.68 -26.33 -51.70
C VAL A 286 -21.82 -26.10 -53.22
N LYS A 287 -21.19 -25.07 -53.79
CA LYS A 287 -21.39 -24.70 -55.19
C LYS A 287 -20.62 -25.68 -56.11
N PRO A 288 -21.30 -26.47 -56.96
CA PRO A 288 -20.59 -27.30 -57.92
C PRO A 288 -19.84 -26.41 -58.92
N GLN A 289 -18.63 -26.81 -59.35
CA GLN A 289 -17.95 -26.16 -60.47
C GLN A 289 -18.94 -26.12 -61.65
N ARG A 290 -19.21 -24.92 -62.18
CA ARG A 290 -19.99 -24.82 -63.43
C ARG A 290 -19.29 -25.68 -64.47
N PRO A 291 -20.00 -26.52 -65.23
CA PRO A 291 -19.41 -27.23 -66.36
C PRO A 291 -18.69 -26.19 -67.23
N VAL A 292 -17.39 -26.37 -67.43
CA VAL A 292 -16.64 -25.56 -68.38
C VAL A 292 -17.28 -25.86 -69.74
N GLN A 293 -18.08 -24.93 -70.25
CA GLN A 293 -18.59 -25.01 -71.61
C GLN A 293 -17.38 -24.82 -72.51
N THR A 294 -16.83 -25.92 -73.02
CA THR A 294 -15.79 -25.91 -74.04
C THR A 294 -16.37 -25.21 -75.26
N VAL A 295 -15.99 -23.95 -75.45
CA VAL A 295 -16.34 -23.20 -76.65
C VAL A 295 -15.59 -23.88 -77.80
N THR A 296 -16.34 -24.46 -78.73
CA THR A 296 -15.78 -25.06 -79.95
C THR A 296 -14.99 -23.99 -80.70
N PRO A 297 -13.69 -24.20 -80.99
CA PRO A 297 -12.94 -23.24 -81.78
C PRO A 297 -13.56 -23.12 -83.18
N GLU A 298 -13.70 -21.88 -83.64
CA GLU A 298 -14.23 -21.53 -84.95
C GLU A 298 -13.40 -22.25 -86.05
N PRO A 299 -14.06 -22.87 -87.06
CA PRO A 299 -13.36 -23.67 -88.05
C PRO A 299 -12.38 -22.81 -88.86
N ALA A 300 -11.11 -23.23 -88.87
CA ALA A 300 -10.05 -22.59 -89.65
C ALA A 300 -10.41 -22.57 -91.14
N VAL A 301 -10.37 -21.37 -91.73
CA VAL A 301 -10.50 -21.16 -93.17
C VAL A 301 -9.35 -21.89 -93.90
N PRO A 302 -9.62 -22.75 -94.90
CA PRO A 302 -8.57 -23.43 -95.65
C PRO A 302 -7.66 -22.44 -96.40
N LEU A 303 -6.35 -22.56 -96.20
CA LEU A 303 -5.33 -21.88 -97.00
C LEU A 303 -5.45 -22.34 -98.46
N GLN A 304 -5.66 -21.38 -99.38
CA GLN A 304 -5.54 -21.63 -100.82
C GLN A 304 -4.06 -21.84 -101.23
N PRO A 305 -3.77 -22.69 -102.23
CA PRO A 305 -2.40 -23.08 -102.57
C PRO A 305 -1.61 -21.99 -103.29
N GLN A 306 -0.29 -22.03 -103.08
CA GLN A 306 0.71 -21.26 -103.82
C GLN A 306 0.72 -21.63 -105.31
N GLY A 307 0.81 -20.62 -106.19
CA GLY A 307 1.16 -20.83 -107.58
C GLY A 307 1.27 -19.55 -108.42
N GLY A 308 2.51 -19.16 -108.74
CA GLY A 308 2.84 -18.52 -110.03
C GLY A 308 3.13 -17.01 -110.04
N ALA A 309 4.41 -16.69 -110.26
CA ALA A 309 5.06 -15.39 -110.52
C ALA A 309 4.50 -14.62 -111.78
N PRO A 310 5.03 -13.43 -112.21
CA PRO A 310 6.27 -12.74 -111.80
C PRO A 310 6.25 -11.19 -111.69
N HIS A 311 7.37 -10.71 -111.11
CA HIS A 311 8.03 -9.39 -111.22
C HIS A 311 7.41 -8.29 -112.09
N LEU A 312 7.34 -7.06 -111.53
CA LEU A 312 7.80 -5.85 -112.22
C LEU A 312 8.40 -4.80 -111.25
N LEU A 313 9.44 -4.17 -111.76
CA LEU A 313 10.39 -3.19 -111.20
C LEU A 313 9.82 -1.77 -111.04
N ARG A 314 10.67 -0.91 -110.44
CA ARG A 314 10.78 0.58 -110.48
C ARG A 314 10.14 1.32 -109.31
N ARG A 315 10.76 2.33 -108.71
CA ARG A 315 12.05 3.03 -108.91
C ARG A 315 12.36 3.76 -107.61
#